data_AF-A0A849QPJ0-F1
#
_entry.id   AF-A0A849QPJ0-F1
#
_cell.length_a   1.000
_cell.length_b   1.000
_cell.length_c   1.000
_cell.angle_alpha   90.00
_cell.angle_beta   90.00
_cell.angle_gamma   90.00
#
_symmetry.space_group_name_H-M   'P 1'
#
loop_
_entity.id
_entity.type
_entity.pdbx_description
1 polymer ?
#
loop_
_entity_poly.entity_id
_entity_poly.type
_entity_poly.pdbx_seq_one_letter_code
_entity_poly.pdbx_strand_id
1 'polypeptide(L)'
;MILNNEGKEKPIWITEFGFPTGGNKDGGFVYSEENQASVLTRYLTLMFVNGIEKAVIFNLKDEAVDENAHYANSFGLYDVSCEDGTESIAAKKSVKAIETMIDVLDGLVPLEAKQQDVGEGTLFEIVFADSMDRNKTVFWYTKMDGTGQKDRVDYSDDEMAVLLSVDSEDVYPVDMAGKISSPQVYNTSVMVTASDEPQYLVEL
;
A
#
# COMPACT_ATOMS: atom_id res chain seq x y z
N MET A 1 18.60 -7.19 -16.48
CA MET A 1 17.81 -6.94 -17.70
C MET A 1 17.65 -8.24 -18.46
N ILE A 2 16.41 -8.70 -18.69
CA ILE A 2 16.12 -9.93 -19.44
C ILE A 2 15.63 -9.51 -20.82
N LEU A 3 16.35 -9.88 -21.87
CA LEU A 3 16.03 -9.50 -23.25
C LEU A 3 15.29 -10.63 -23.98
N ASN A 4 14.44 -10.29 -24.94
CA ASN A 4 13.86 -11.22 -25.90
C ASN A 4 14.82 -11.48 -27.08
N ASN A 5 14.42 -12.36 -28.00
CA ASN A 5 15.26 -12.73 -29.15
C ASN A 5 15.49 -11.59 -30.16
N GLU A 6 14.77 -10.46 -30.00
CA GLU A 6 14.93 -9.24 -30.80
C GLU A 6 15.79 -8.19 -30.07
N GLY A 7 16.34 -8.51 -28.89
CA GLY A 7 17.11 -7.57 -28.08
C GLY A 7 16.27 -6.53 -27.32
N LYS A 8 14.94 -6.68 -27.27
CA LYS A 8 14.05 -5.81 -26.48
C LYS A 8 13.91 -6.35 -25.06
N GLU A 9 13.76 -5.46 -24.09
CA GLU A 9 13.46 -5.86 -22.71
C GLU A 9 12.17 -6.66 -22.65
N LYS A 10 12.18 -7.78 -21.91
CA LYS A 10 10.99 -8.54 -21.61
C LYS A 10 10.24 -7.89 -20.46
N PRO A 11 8.92 -7.75 -20.56
CA PRO A 11 8.13 -7.23 -19.45
C PRO A 11 8.16 -8.22 -18.29
N ILE A 12 8.20 -7.69 -17.07
CA ILE A 12 8.05 -8.48 -15.85
C ILE A 12 6.62 -8.30 -15.36
N TRP A 13 5.92 -9.42 -15.23
CA TRP A 13 4.55 -9.47 -14.71
C TRP A 13 4.53 -10.24 -13.39
N ILE A 14 3.79 -9.73 -12.42
CA ILE A 14 3.47 -10.43 -11.18
C ILE A 14 2.04 -10.95 -11.33
N THR A 15 1.92 -12.26 -11.58
CA THR A 15 0.63 -12.86 -11.92
C THR A 15 -0.26 -13.12 -10.72
N GLU A 16 0.31 -13.15 -9.52
CA GLU A 16 -0.42 -13.29 -8.25
C GLU A 16 0.36 -12.59 -7.13
N PHE A 17 -0.33 -11.76 -6.37
CA PHE A 17 0.11 -11.29 -5.06
C PHE A 17 -1.11 -10.97 -4.20
N GLY A 18 -1.02 -11.09 -2.89
CA GLY A 18 -2.16 -10.88 -2.02
C GLY A 18 -1.77 -10.81 -0.56
N PHE A 19 -2.72 -10.40 0.28
CA PHE A 19 -2.60 -10.43 1.72
C PHE A 19 -3.95 -10.83 2.32
N PRO A 20 -4.03 -11.87 3.16
CA PRO A 20 -5.31 -12.34 3.69
C PRO A 20 -5.82 -11.45 4.83
N THR A 21 -7.12 -11.55 5.10
CA THR A 21 -7.75 -11.11 6.36
C THR A 21 -8.11 -12.32 7.24
N GLY A 22 -8.36 -12.10 8.53
CA GLY A 22 -8.85 -13.13 9.45
C GLY A 22 -7.76 -13.84 10.28
N GLY A 23 -8.23 -14.82 11.07
CA GLY A 23 -7.44 -15.51 12.08
C GLY A 23 -6.68 -16.73 11.56
N ASN A 24 -5.50 -16.96 12.14
CA ASN A 24 -4.73 -18.17 11.98
C ASN A 24 -5.31 -19.33 12.80
N LYS A 25 -5.17 -20.58 12.31
CA LYS A 25 -5.74 -21.79 12.94
C LYS A 25 -5.25 -22.03 14.38
N ASP A 26 -4.11 -21.46 14.72
CA ASP A 26 -3.47 -21.58 16.03
C ASP A 26 -3.84 -20.42 16.97
N GLY A 27 -4.78 -19.55 16.58
CA GLY A 27 -5.22 -18.39 17.35
C GLY A 27 -4.16 -17.29 17.55
N GLY A 28 -3.06 -17.35 16.79
CA GLY A 28 -1.85 -16.56 16.98
C GLY A 28 -1.67 -15.34 16.08
N PHE A 29 -2.37 -15.24 14.94
CA PHE A 29 -2.34 -14.06 14.07
C PHE A 29 -3.74 -13.69 13.60
N VAL A 30 -4.12 -12.42 13.70
CA VAL A 30 -5.36 -11.88 13.15
C VAL A 30 -4.97 -10.76 12.20
N TYR A 31 -5.22 -10.94 10.90
CA TYR A 31 -4.97 -9.91 9.89
C TYR A 31 -6.24 -9.10 9.66
N SER A 32 -6.17 -7.78 9.86
CA SER A 32 -7.32 -6.90 9.68
C SER A 32 -7.46 -6.44 8.22
N GLU A 33 -8.61 -5.86 7.86
CA GLU A 33 -8.77 -5.25 6.53
C GLU A 33 -7.84 -4.05 6.32
N GLU A 34 -7.52 -3.30 7.39
CA GLU A 34 -6.53 -2.23 7.37
C GLU A 34 -5.13 -2.78 7.04
N ASN A 35 -4.76 -3.94 7.60
CA ASN A 35 -3.49 -4.56 7.25
C ASN A 35 -3.44 -4.99 5.79
N GLN A 36 -4.52 -5.62 5.29
CA GLN A 36 -4.62 -5.96 3.87
C GLN A 36 -4.50 -4.69 3.01
N ALA A 37 -5.22 -3.62 3.34
CA ALA A 37 -5.16 -2.35 2.62
C ALA A 37 -3.75 -1.74 2.58
N SER A 38 -3.07 -1.68 3.73
CA SER A 38 -1.71 -1.18 3.86
C SER A 38 -0.69 -2.02 3.08
N VAL A 39 -0.74 -3.35 3.19
CA VAL A 39 0.24 -4.22 2.51
C VAL A 39 0.05 -4.16 1.00
N LEU A 40 -1.20 -4.25 0.52
CA LEU A 40 -1.48 -4.25 -0.92
C LEU A 40 -1.08 -2.93 -1.59
N THR A 41 -1.34 -1.78 -0.95
CA THR A 41 -0.94 -0.47 -1.50
C THR A 41 0.58 -0.30 -1.50
N ARG A 42 1.29 -0.75 -0.46
CA ARG A 42 2.77 -0.78 -0.43
C ARG A 42 3.33 -1.66 -1.54
N TYR A 43 2.79 -2.87 -1.71
CA TYR A 43 3.22 -3.79 -2.77
C TYR A 43 3.00 -3.18 -4.15
N LEU A 44 1.83 -2.63 -4.43
CA LEU A 44 1.54 -1.97 -5.70
C LEU A 44 2.50 -0.80 -5.96
N THR A 45 2.74 0.05 -4.97
CA THR A 45 3.67 1.19 -5.09
C THR A 45 5.10 0.70 -5.38
N LEU A 46 5.57 -0.31 -4.65
CA LEU A 46 6.89 -0.91 -4.84
C LEU A 46 7.02 -1.61 -6.21
N MET A 47 5.98 -2.30 -6.66
CA MET A 47 5.96 -2.93 -7.98
C MET A 47 6.04 -1.87 -9.09
N PHE A 48 5.29 -0.78 -8.95
CA PHE A 48 5.29 0.31 -9.92
C PHE A 48 6.67 0.99 -10.03
N VAL A 49 7.31 1.32 -8.90
CA VAL A 49 8.65 1.95 -8.91
C VAL A 49 9.77 1.02 -9.38
N ASN A 50 9.58 -0.30 -9.30
CA ASN A 50 10.55 -1.29 -9.78
C ASN A 50 10.28 -1.73 -11.25
N GLY A 51 9.40 -1.02 -11.98
CA GLY A 51 9.17 -1.28 -13.41
C GLY A 51 8.41 -2.58 -13.68
N ILE A 52 7.61 -3.07 -12.73
CA ILE A 52 6.67 -4.16 -12.97
C ILE A 52 5.55 -3.64 -13.87
N GLU A 53 5.41 -4.22 -15.06
CA GLU A 53 4.47 -3.72 -16.07
C GLU A 53 3.02 -4.08 -15.72
N LYS A 54 2.82 -5.25 -15.11
CA LYS A 54 1.49 -5.73 -14.70
C LYS A 54 1.58 -6.50 -13.40
N ALA A 55 0.63 -6.24 -12.52
CA ALA A 55 0.43 -6.98 -11.28
C ALA A 55 -1.05 -7.38 -11.18
N VAL A 56 -1.32 -8.61 -10.75
CA VAL A 56 -2.69 -9.12 -10.57
C VAL A 56 -2.89 -9.51 -9.11
N ILE A 57 -3.83 -8.85 -8.46
CA ILE A 57 -4.18 -9.11 -7.06
C ILE A 57 -4.93 -10.44 -6.98
N PHE A 58 -4.42 -11.35 -6.16
CA PHE A 58 -5.09 -12.56 -5.72
C PHE A 58 -5.82 -12.27 -4.39
N ASN A 59 -7.15 -12.31 -4.34
CA ASN A 59 -8.13 -12.56 -5.42
C ASN A 59 -9.26 -11.51 -5.37
N LEU A 60 -10.20 -11.58 -6.33
CA LEU A 60 -11.25 -10.56 -6.41
C LEU A 60 -12.16 -10.58 -5.19
N LYS A 61 -12.71 -11.74 -4.82
CA LYS A 61 -13.64 -11.89 -3.71
C LYS A 61 -13.24 -13.07 -2.84
N ASP A 62 -13.61 -13.01 -1.57
CA ASP A 62 -13.41 -14.11 -0.63
C ASP A 62 -14.10 -15.36 -1.15
N GLU A 63 -13.46 -16.50 -0.90
CA GLU A 63 -13.98 -17.79 -1.32
C GLU A 63 -14.90 -18.36 -0.23
N ALA A 64 -15.99 -19.00 -0.65
CA ALA A 64 -16.90 -19.64 0.27
C ALA A 64 -16.17 -20.67 1.14
N VAL A 65 -16.53 -20.72 2.42
CA VAL A 65 -15.89 -21.51 3.47
C VAL A 65 -15.77 -22.99 3.08
N ASP A 66 -14.66 -23.38 2.46
CA ASP A 66 -14.12 -24.72 2.68
C ASP A 66 -13.47 -24.69 4.05
N GLU A 67 -14.01 -25.46 5.00
CA GLU A 67 -13.47 -25.63 6.35
C GLU A 67 -12.00 -26.08 6.33
N ASN A 68 -11.54 -26.64 5.19
CA ASN A 68 -10.16 -27.07 4.97
C ASN A 68 -9.25 -26.00 4.32
N ALA A 69 -9.76 -24.85 3.87
CA ALA A 69 -8.99 -23.87 3.09
C ALA A 69 -8.34 -22.74 3.93
N HIS A 70 -8.57 -22.72 5.25
CA HIS A 70 -7.85 -21.89 6.24
C HIS A 70 -7.85 -20.39 5.91
N TYR A 71 -6.75 -19.91 5.29
CA TYR A 71 -6.49 -18.52 4.93
C TYR A 71 -6.81 -18.20 3.47
N ALA A 72 -6.85 -19.22 2.61
CA ALA A 72 -7.05 -19.04 1.18
C ALA A 72 -8.40 -18.38 0.86
N ASN A 73 -9.36 -18.49 1.78
CA ASN A 73 -10.70 -17.95 1.63
C ASN A 73 -10.78 -16.43 1.85
N SER A 74 -9.77 -15.79 2.44
CA SER A 74 -9.88 -14.41 2.94
C SER A 74 -8.95 -13.42 2.22
N PHE A 75 -8.47 -13.77 1.01
CA PHE A 75 -7.61 -12.93 0.19
C PHE A 75 -8.37 -11.91 -0.66
N GLY A 76 -9.70 -12.00 -0.69
CA GLY A 76 -10.56 -11.18 -1.52
C GLY A 76 -10.46 -9.71 -1.18
N LEU A 77 -10.60 -8.88 -2.21
CA LEU A 77 -10.89 -7.45 -2.06
C LEU A 77 -12.35 -7.20 -1.63
N TYR A 78 -13.22 -8.18 -1.86
CA TYR A 78 -14.61 -8.16 -1.45
C TYR A 78 -14.91 -9.31 -0.49
N ASP A 79 -15.54 -9.01 0.63
CA ASP A 79 -16.15 -9.99 1.53
C ASP A 79 -17.43 -10.55 0.88
N VAL A 80 -17.69 -11.82 1.15
CA VAL A 80 -18.80 -12.58 0.57
C VAL A 80 -19.51 -13.35 1.67
N SER A 81 -20.80 -13.09 1.83
CA SER A 81 -21.67 -13.89 2.70
C SER A 81 -22.84 -14.48 1.90
N CYS A 82 -23.30 -15.65 2.33
CA CYS A 82 -24.39 -16.36 1.69
C CYS A 82 -25.49 -16.64 2.72
N GLU A 83 -26.66 -16.03 2.53
CA GLU A 83 -27.86 -16.27 3.33
C GLU A 83 -29.01 -16.72 2.41
N ASP A 84 -29.65 -17.85 2.73
CA ASP A 84 -30.77 -18.42 1.97
C ASP A 84 -30.53 -18.53 0.44
N GLY A 85 -29.29 -18.85 0.05
CA GLY A 85 -28.90 -18.99 -1.36
C GLY A 85 -28.70 -17.67 -2.10
N THR A 86 -28.72 -16.53 -1.39
CA THR A 86 -28.41 -15.21 -1.93
C THR A 86 -26.99 -14.81 -1.49
N GLU A 87 -26.15 -14.48 -2.47
CA GLU A 87 -24.81 -13.94 -2.24
C GLU A 87 -24.89 -12.43 -1.96
N SER A 88 -24.31 -11.98 -0.85
CA SER A 88 -24.08 -10.58 -0.52
C SER A 88 -22.59 -10.29 -0.63
N ILE A 89 -22.23 -9.21 -1.32
CA ILE A 89 -20.85 -8.81 -1.59
C ILE A 89 -20.62 -7.42 -0.97
N ALA A 90 -19.59 -7.28 -0.15
CA ALA A 90 -19.19 -6.01 0.45
C ALA A 90 -17.72 -5.70 0.13
N ALA A 91 -17.41 -4.47 -0.25
CA ALA A 91 -16.03 -4.05 -0.48
C ALA A 91 -15.27 -3.98 0.86
N LYS A 92 -14.08 -4.57 0.92
CA LYS A 92 -13.16 -4.38 2.05
C LYS A 92 -12.46 -3.03 1.95
N LYS A 93 -11.83 -2.61 3.05
CA LYS A 93 -11.03 -1.36 3.10
C LYS A 93 -9.93 -1.27 2.03
N SER A 94 -9.41 -2.42 1.59
CA SER A 94 -8.39 -2.49 0.53
C SER A 94 -8.86 -1.92 -0.81
N VAL A 95 -10.14 -2.07 -1.16
CA VAL A 95 -10.73 -1.47 -2.38
C VAL A 95 -10.56 0.04 -2.34
N LYS A 96 -11.01 0.68 -1.25
CA LYS A 96 -10.92 2.14 -1.11
C LYS A 96 -9.48 2.63 -1.08
N ALA A 97 -8.58 1.90 -0.43
CA ALA A 97 -7.16 2.22 -0.38
C ALA A 97 -6.49 2.20 -1.77
N ILE A 98 -6.82 1.20 -2.58
CA ILE A 98 -6.32 1.07 -3.96
C ILE A 98 -6.92 2.15 -4.86
N GLU A 99 -8.22 2.45 -4.73
CA GLU A 99 -8.86 3.55 -5.44
C GLU A 99 -8.17 4.89 -5.14
N THR A 100 -7.96 5.21 -3.86
CA THR A 100 -7.25 6.44 -3.46
C THR A 100 -5.84 6.49 -4.03
N MET A 101 -5.09 5.38 -3.98
CA MET A 101 -3.75 5.29 -4.57
C MET A 101 -3.79 5.59 -6.08
N ILE A 102 -4.74 5.01 -6.80
CA ILE A 102 -4.91 5.23 -8.25
C ILE A 102 -5.29 6.69 -8.51
N ASP A 103 -6.30 7.24 -7.82
CA ASP A 103 -6.74 8.62 -7.99
C ASP A 103 -5.60 9.63 -7.76
N VAL A 104 -4.72 9.33 -6.80
CA VAL A 104 -3.58 10.17 -6.49
C VAL A 104 -2.45 9.97 -7.51
N LEU A 105 -2.13 8.75 -7.94
CA LEU A 105 -0.93 8.47 -8.72
C LEU A 105 -1.18 8.30 -10.23
N ASP A 106 -2.43 8.34 -10.70
CA ASP A 106 -2.75 8.14 -12.10
C ASP A 106 -2.01 9.14 -13.02
N GLY A 107 -1.42 8.59 -14.08
CA GLY A 107 -0.61 9.35 -15.04
C GLY A 107 0.75 9.84 -14.53
N LEU A 108 1.15 9.55 -13.29
CA LEU A 108 2.45 9.94 -12.75
C LEU A 108 3.51 8.87 -13.02
N VAL A 109 4.77 9.30 -13.08
CA VAL A 109 5.94 8.42 -13.16
C VAL A 109 6.81 8.56 -11.91
N PRO A 110 7.41 7.46 -11.40
CA PRO A 110 8.33 7.54 -10.27
C PRO A 110 9.61 8.27 -10.70
N LEU A 111 10.03 9.26 -9.91
CA LEU A 111 11.29 10.00 -10.09
C LEU A 111 12.37 9.50 -9.14
N GLU A 112 12.01 9.30 -7.87
CA GLU A 112 12.95 8.97 -6.81
C GLU A 112 12.30 8.00 -5.82
N ALA A 113 13.08 7.01 -5.35
CA ALA A 113 12.69 6.12 -4.28
C ALA A 113 13.78 6.09 -3.21
N LYS A 114 13.44 6.51 -2.00
CA LYS A 114 14.32 6.52 -0.83
C LYS A 114 13.84 5.48 0.15
N GLN A 115 14.81 4.75 0.67
CA GLN A 115 14.66 3.90 1.84
C GLN A 115 15.68 4.39 2.87
N GLN A 116 15.21 4.87 4.01
CA GLN A 116 16.04 5.47 5.05
C GLN A 116 15.91 4.66 6.33
N ASP A 117 17.03 4.16 6.86
CA ASP A 117 17.10 3.63 8.22
C ASP A 117 17.01 4.80 9.21
N VAL A 118 15.98 4.78 10.04
CA VAL A 118 15.66 5.83 11.02
C VAL A 118 15.84 5.33 12.47
N GLY A 119 16.68 4.31 12.63
CA GLY A 119 17.11 3.77 13.93
C GLY A 119 16.27 2.58 14.37
N GLU A 120 14.99 2.80 14.67
CA GLU A 120 14.09 1.71 15.08
C GLU A 120 13.38 1.02 13.91
N GLY A 121 13.40 1.63 12.72
CA GLY A 121 12.72 1.12 11.54
C GLY A 121 13.21 1.78 10.27
N THR A 122 12.40 1.66 9.23
CA THR A 122 12.71 2.17 7.89
C THR A 122 11.59 3.08 7.41
N LEU A 123 11.97 4.28 6.97
CA LEU A 123 11.10 5.20 6.26
C LEU A 123 11.25 4.99 4.75
N PHE A 124 10.13 4.83 4.07
CA PHE A 124 10.03 4.78 2.62
C PHE A 124 9.43 6.08 2.13
N GLU A 125 10.06 6.69 1.13
CA GLU A 125 9.57 7.89 0.44
C GLU A 125 9.76 7.69 -1.06
N ILE A 126 8.68 7.84 -1.82
CA ILE A 126 8.71 7.68 -3.28
C ILE A 126 8.06 8.90 -3.89
N VAL A 127 8.84 9.65 -4.67
CA VAL A 127 8.40 10.87 -5.35
C VAL A 127 7.93 10.48 -6.75
N PHE A 128 6.70 10.87 -7.07
CA PHE A 128 6.08 10.75 -8.37
C PHE A 128 5.86 12.14 -8.97
N ALA A 129 5.99 12.26 -10.28
CA ALA A 129 5.70 13.50 -10.98
C ALA A 129 4.97 13.24 -12.29
N ASP A 130 4.23 14.24 -12.76
CA ASP A 130 3.72 14.27 -14.12
C ASP A 130 4.64 15.05 -15.06
N SER A 131 4.22 15.20 -16.32
CA SER A 131 4.96 15.98 -17.32
C SER A 131 4.99 17.50 -17.04
N MET A 132 4.32 17.97 -16.00
CA MET A 132 4.24 19.36 -15.57
C MET A 132 5.02 19.60 -14.27
N ASP A 133 5.84 18.63 -13.83
CA ASP A 133 6.62 18.64 -12.58
C ASP A 133 5.76 18.81 -11.31
N ARG A 134 4.49 18.36 -11.35
CA ARG A 134 3.64 18.34 -10.15
C ARG A 134 3.97 17.10 -9.32
N ASN A 135 4.66 17.32 -8.21
CA ASN A 135 5.18 16.26 -7.36
C ASN A 135 4.12 15.73 -6.39
N LYS A 136 4.10 14.41 -6.22
CA LYS A 136 3.36 13.71 -5.18
C LYS A 136 4.28 12.71 -4.52
N THR A 137 4.32 12.71 -3.19
CA THR A 137 5.18 11.80 -2.44
C THR A 137 4.33 10.75 -1.74
N VAL A 138 4.56 9.47 -2.05
CA VAL A 138 4.06 8.35 -1.26
C VAL A 138 5.06 8.10 -0.14
N PHE A 139 4.61 7.98 1.10
CA PHE A 139 5.49 7.65 2.22
C PHE A 139 4.83 6.71 3.23
N TRP A 140 5.64 5.88 3.87
CA TRP A 140 5.26 5.05 5.01
C TRP A 140 6.48 4.70 5.84
N TYR A 141 6.26 4.39 7.11
CA TYR A 141 7.27 3.95 8.05
C TYR A 141 7.00 2.49 8.44
N THR A 142 8.06 1.71 8.64
CA THR A 142 7.91 0.33 9.09
C THR A 142 9.03 -0.08 10.03
N LYS A 143 8.65 -0.58 11.20
CA LYS A 143 9.54 -1.16 12.20
C LYS A 143 9.79 -2.64 11.86
N MET A 144 10.56 -2.93 10.80
CA MET A 144 10.80 -4.31 10.37
C MET A 144 11.93 -5.00 11.16
N ASP A 145 11.75 -6.29 11.47
CA ASP A 145 12.79 -7.20 11.96
C ASP A 145 13.63 -7.83 10.83
N GLY A 146 13.41 -7.39 9.58
CA GLY A 146 14.07 -7.90 8.38
C GLY A 146 13.34 -9.03 7.66
N THR A 147 12.18 -9.50 8.15
CA THR A 147 11.40 -10.59 7.51
C THR A 147 10.25 -10.08 6.62
N GLY A 148 9.88 -8.81 6.74
CA GLY A 148 8.69 -8.26 6.08
C GLY A 148 7.36 -8.69 6.71
N GLN A 149 7.41 -9.42 7.84
CA GLN A 149 6.26 -9.86 8.62
C GLN A 149 6.46 -9.39 10.06
N LYS A 150 5.50 -8.67 10.66
CA LYS A 150 5.62 -8.32 12.08
C LYS A 150 5.34 -9.60 12.88
N ASP A 151 6.36 -10.11 13.55
CA ASP A 151 6.20 -11.17 14.54
C ASP A 151 5.48 -10.59 15.76
N ARG A 152 4.16 -10.82 15.80
CA ARG A 152 3.17 -10.65 16.90
C ARG A 152 1.98 -9.78 16.52
N VAL A 153 0.86 -10.15 17.12
CA VAL A 153 -0.46 -9.48 17.29
C VAL A 153 -0.36 -8.04 17.85
N ASP A 154 0.83 -7.44 17.86
CA ASP A 154 1.08 -6.10 18.36
C ASP A 154 1.58 -5.23 17.20
N TYR A 155 0.66 -4.95 16.28
CA TYR A 155 0.79 -3.80 15.39
C TYR A 155 0.38 -2.57 16.19
N SER A 156 1.19 -2.22 17.20
CA SER A 156 1.17 -0.89 17.80
C SER A 156 1.16 0.15 16.69
N ASP A 157 0.42 1.24 16.92
CA ASP A 157 0.43 2.49 16.16
C ASP A 157 1.85 3.07 16.13
N ASP A 158 2.78 2.35 15.50
CA ASP A 158 4.19 2.68 15.40
C ASP A 158 4.28 3.85 14.43
N GLU A 159 4.11 5.01 15.02
CA GLU A 159 4.11 6.29 14.36
C GLU A 159 5.46 6.97 14.56
N MET A 160 5.90 7.65 13.53
CA MET A 160 7.08 8.50 13.58
C MET A 160 6.74 9.87 13.02
N ALA A 161 7.15 10.92 13.74
CA ALA A 161 7.15 12.26 13.16
C ALA A 161 8.26 12.35 12.10
N VAL A 162 7.89 12.70 10.88
CA VAL A 162 8.77 12.81 9.72
C VAL A 162 8.75 14.23 9.20
N LEU A 163 9.90 14.72 8.77
CA LEU A 163 10.01 15.98 8.04
C LEU A 163 10.27 15.66 6.56
N LEU A 164 9.27 15.90 5.72
CA LEU A 164 9.37 15.69 4.27
C LEU A 164 9.68 17.01 3.57
N SER A 165 10.59 16.99 2.59
CA SER A 165 10.83 18.16 1.74
C SER A 165 9.72 18.32 0.71
N VAL A 166 9.32 19.56 0.44
CA VAL A 166 8.29 19.92 -0.54
C VAL A 166 8.76 21.10 -1.36
N ASP A 167 8.25 21.22 -2.58
CA ASP A 167 8.54 22.34 -3.48
C ASP A 167 7.51 23.47 -3.34
N SER A 168 6.33 23.20 -2.76
CA SER A 168 5.23 24.14 -2.54
C SER A 168 4.80 24.29 -1.07
N GLU A 169 4.30 25.46 -0.70
CA GLU A 169 3.59 25.67 0.58
C GLU A 169 2.13 25.18 0.52
N ASP A 170 1.57 25.05 -0.70
CA ASP A 170 0.22 24.53 -0.95
C ASP A 170 0.26 23.01 -1.05
N VAL A 171 0.36 22.38 0.12
CA VAL A 171 0.54 20.93 0.25
C VAL A 171 -0.38 20.33 1.30
N TYR A 172 -0.90 19.13 1.03
CA TYR A 172 -1.76 18.40 1.96
C TYR A 172 -1.53 16.88 1.93
N PRO A 173 -1.50 16.21 3.10
CA PRO A 173 -1.53 14.75 3.15
C PRO A 173 -2.94 14.19 2.89
N VAL A 174 -2.97 13.06 2.20
CA VAL A 174 -4.14 12.20 1.98
C VAL A 174 -3.82 10.82 2.54
N ASP A 175 -4.70 10.27 3.37
CA ASP A 175 -4.56 8.88 3.86
C ASP A 175 -5.12 7.85 2.87
N MET A 176 -4.96 6.55 3.14
CA MET A 176 -5.51 5.48 2.29
C MET A 176 -7.04 5.57 2.12
N ALA A 177 -7.77 6.09 3.10
CA ALA A 177 -9.21 6.26 3.02
C ALA A 177 -9.62 7.47 2.16
N GLY A 178 -8.67 8.27 1.69
CA GLY A 178 -8.90 9.48 0.90
C GLY A 178 -9.20 10.71 1.78
N LYS A 179 -8.96 10.64 3.08
CA LYS A 179 -9.17 11.78 3.98
C LYS A 179 -7.99 12.74 3.87
N ILE A 180 -8.32 13.99 3.61
CA ILE A 180 -7.36 15.09 3.55
C ILE A 180 -7.11 15.63 4.96
N SER A 181 -5.85 15.91 5.28
CA SER A 181 -5.45 16.61 6.50
C SER A 181 -4.67 17.89 6.18
N SER A 182 -4.56 18.80 7.16
CA SER A 182 -3.76 20.03 7.02
C SER A 182 -2.44 19.84 7.76
N PRO A 183 -1.30 19.85 7.06
CA PRO A 183 0.00 19.70 7.70
C PRO A 183 0.47 21.03 8.28
N GLN A 184 1.49 20.97 9.13
CA GLN A 184 2.29 22.15 9.45
C GLN A 184 3.46 22.24 8.46
N VAL A 185 3.48 23.33 7.67
CA VAL A 185 4.53 23.63 6.70
C VAL A 185 5.54 24.59 7.31
N TYR A 186 6.82 24.27 7.21
CA TYR A 186 7.95 25.03 7.74
C TYR A 186 9.06 25.10 6.69
N ASN A 187 9.27 26.28 6.07
CA ASN A 187 10.38 26.53 5.13
C ASN A 187 10.61 25.38 4.14
N THR A 188 9.65 25.16 3.22
CA THR A 188 9.72 24.09 2.19
C THR A 188 9.88 22.68 2.76
N SER A 189 9.35 22.47 3.96
CA SER A 189 9.27 21.15 4.60
C SER A 189 7.94 20.98 5.32
N VAL A 190 7.46 19.75 5.41
CA VAL A 190 6.18 19.40 6.00
C VAL A 190 6.42 18.39 7.10
N MET A 191 5.95 18.69 8.31
CA MET A 191 5.96 17.73 9.41
C MET A 191 4.69 16.88 9.34
N VAL A 192 4.86 15.56 9.21
CA VAL A 192 3.79 14.56 9.14
C VAL A 192 4.04 13.43 10.10
N THR A 193 3.00 12.69 10.43
CA THR A 193 3.12 11.42 11.17
C THR A 193 3.06 10.28 10.17
N ALA A 194 4.13 9.50 10.05
CA ALA A 194 4.17 8.30 9.22
C ALA A 194 3.93 7.05 10.07
N SER A 195 3.13 6.12 9.56
CA SER A 195 2.89 4.78 10.13
C SER A 195 3.13 3.72 9.05
N ASP A 196 2.78 2.47 9.32
CA ASP A 196 2.82 1.39 8.33
C ASP A 196 1.74 1.50 7.25
N GLU A 197 0.80 2.45 7.40
CA GLU A 197 -0.16 2.83 6.38
C GLU A 197 0.42 3.90 5.43
N PRO A 198 0.46 3.62 4.11
CA PRO A 198 0.84 4.64 3.14
C PRO A 198 -0.01 5.89 3.19
N GLN A 199 0.67 7.02 3.14
CA GLN A 199 0.07 8.34 2.96
C GLN A 199 0.64 9.01 1.72
N TYR A 200 -0.12 9.97 1.19
CA TYR A 200 0.21 10.70 -0.01
C TYR A 200 0.31 12.18 0.30
N LEU A 201 1.50 12.76 0.13
CA LEU A 201 1.69 14.20 0.19
C LEU A 201 1.45 14.77 -1.22
N VAL A 202 0.44 15.62 -1.38
CA VAL A 202 0.03 16.19 -2.66
C VAL A 202 0.33 17.68 -2.69
N GLU A 203 1.13 18.10 -3.68
CA GLU A 203 1.46 19.51 -3.94
C GLU A 203 0.60 20.05 -5.09
N LEU A 204 0.14 21.30 -4.95
CA LEU A 204 -0.69 22.00 -5.94
C LEU A 204 0.10 22.99 -6.81
#